data_AF-A0A2S2JMN3-F1
#
_entry.id   AF-A0A2S2JMN3-F1
#
_cell.length_a   1.000
_cell.length_b   1.000
_cell.length_c   1.000
_cell.angle_alpha   90.00
_cell.angle_beta   90.00
_cell.angle_gamma   90.00
#
_symmetry.space_group_name_H-M   'P 1'
#
loop_
_entity.id
_entity.type
_entity.pdbx_description
1 polymer ?
#
loop_
_entity_poly.entity_id
_entity_poly.type
_entity_poly.pdbx_seq_one_letter_code
_entity_poly.pdbx_strand_id
1 'polypeptide(L)'
;MKEKTLNLVMFIYSSYKGSELNFAKSLISHNFDETVESIENAMEESKKAFKKRLLEPIKMPSDSVSIDYSAAFEKMTVNKITNMELRKRARRWLIADEMLKKMKE
;
A
#
# COMPACT_ATOMS: atom_id res chain seq x y z
N MET A 1 18.30 -20.77 -3.58
CA MET A 1 16.93 -20.29 -3.82
C MET A 1 16.00 -20.59 -2.65
N LYS A 2 15.78 -21.85 -2.25
CA LYS A 2 14.93 -22.20 -1.08
C LYS A 2 15.33 -21.50 0.22
N GLU A 3 16.63 -21.38 0.50
CA GLU A 3 17.16 -20.65 1.67
C GLU A 3 16.76 -19.16 1.68
N LYS A 4 16.84 -18.49 0.53
CA LYS A 4 16.50 -17.07 0.38
C LYS A 4 15.01 -16.82 0.62
N THR A 5 14.15 -17.69 0.08
CA THR A 5 12.71 -17.65 0.33
C THR A 5 12.39 -17.89 1.81
N LEU A 6 13.08 -18.83 2.46
CA LEU A 6 12.89 -19.10 3.89
C LEU A 6 13.30 -17.88 4.74
N ASN A 7 14.45 -17.27 4.46
CA ASN A 7 14.92 -16.07 5.14
C ASN A 7 13.93 -14.90 4.97
N LEU A 8 13.38 -14.72 3.77
CA LEU A 8 12.34 -13.73 3.51
C LEU A 8 11.07 -14.00 4.32
N VAL A 9 10.61 -15.25 4.37
CA VAL A 9 9.44 -15.64 5.17
C VAL A 9 9.68 -15.37 6.64
N MET A 10 10.83 -15.75 7.19
CA MET A 10 11.21 -15.46 8.58
C MET A 10 11.24 -13.94 8.85
N PHE A 11 11.79 -13.15 7.92
CA PHE A 11 11.77 -11.70 8.01
C PHE A 11 10.34 -11.14 8.06
N ILE A 12 9.44 -11.63 7.19
CA ILE A 12 8.04 -11.18 7.12
C ILE A 12 7.30 -11.45 8.43
N TYR A 13 7.46 -12.66 8.99
CA TYR A 13 6.79 -13.05 10.24
C TYR A 13 7.38 -12.37 11.48
N SER A 14 8.64 -11.94 11.45
CA SER A 14 9.25 -11.18 12.55
C SER A 14 8.97 -9.67 12.47
N SER A 15 8.83 -9.12 11.26
CA SER A 15 8.77 -7.67 11.05
C SER A 15 7.36 -7.10 10.96
N TYR A 16 6.39 -7.88 10.47
CA TYR A 16 5.05 -7.38 10.17
C TYR A 16 3.94 -8.04 11.00
N LYS A 17 2.86 -7.30 11.25
CA LYS A 17 1.66 -7.78 11.96
C LYS A 17 0.38 -7.36 11.25
N GLY A 18 -0.72 -8.09 11.50
CA GLY A 18 -2.06 -7.73 11.02
C GLY A 18 -2.14 -7.58 9.49
N SER A 19 -2.65 -6.43 9.04
CA SER A 19 -2.87 -6.16 7.60
C SER A 19 -1.57 -6.05 6.78
N GLU A 20 -0.45 -5.66 7.41
CA GLU A 20 0.87 -5.61 6.78
C GLU A 20 1.39 -7.02 6.52
N LEU A 21 1.23 -7.91 7.49
CA LEU A 21 1.60 -9.32 7.36
C LEU A 21 0.79 -10.01 6.26
N ASN A 22 -0.53 -9.78 6.21
CA ASN A 22 -1.38 -10.34 5.18
C ASN A 22 -0.99 -9.85 3.78
N PHE A 23 -0.64 -8.57 3.66
CA PHE A 23 -0.13 -8.02 2.40
C PHE A 23 1.20 -8.65 2.00
N ALA A 24 2.19 -8.69 2.90
CA ALA A 24 3.51 -9.26 2.62
C ALA A 24 3.41 -10.75 2.22
N LYS A 25 2.57 -11.53 2.90
CA LYS A 25 2.31 -12.94 2.55
C LYS A 25 1.69 -13.11 1.17
N SER A 26 0.80 -12.20 0.76
CA SER A 26 0.13 -12.29 -0.54
C SER A 26 1.07 -12.12 -1.73
N LEU A 27 2.29 -11.62 -1.49
CA LEU A 27 3.31 -11.41 -2.51
C LEU A 27 4.26 -12.61 -2.66
N ILE A 28 4.16 -13.62 -1.79
CA ILE A 28 5.03 -14.79 -1.82
C ILE A 28 4.39 -15.88 -2.70
N SER A 29 5.10 -16.31 -3.75
CA SER A 29 4.73 -17.47 -4.57
C SER A 29 5.55 -18.71 -4.17
N HIS A 30 5.18 -19.86 -4.72
CA HIS A 30 5.96 -21.10 -4.64
C HIS A 30 7.30 -21.00 -5.39
N ASN A 31 7.39 -20.11 -6.37
CA ASN A 31 8.60 -19.81 -7.13
C ASN A 31 9.24 -18.49 -6.65
N PHE A 32 10.57 -18.49 -6.57
CA PHE A 32 11.35 -17.32 -6.15
C PHE A 32 11.25 -16.19 -7.17
N ASP A 33 11.38 -16.50 -8.46
CA ASP A 33 11.35 -15.48 -9.52
C ASP A 33 9.97 -14.82 -9.61
N GLU A 34 8.89 -15.61 -9.47
CA GLU A 34 7.52 -15.09 -9.38
C GLU A 34 7.29 -14.24 -8.13
N THR A 35 7.96 -14.57 -7.02
CA THR A 35 7.91 -13.76 -5.79
C THR A 35 8.57 -12.41 -6.04
N VAL A 36 9.72 -12.38 -6.69
CA VAL A 36 10.41 -11.12 -7.05
C VAL A 36 9.54 -10.28 -7.96
N GLU A 37 8.99 -10.87 -9.03
CA GLU A 37 8.12 -10.18 -9.98
C GLU A 37 6.84 -9.64 -9.30
N SER A 38 6.22 -10.43 -8.43
CA SER A 38 5.03 -10.01 -7.66
C SER A 38 5.33 -8.79 -6.80
N ILE A 39 6.50 -8.74 -6.16
CA ILE A 39 6.87 -7.63 -5.28
C ILE A 39 7.26 -6.39 -6.09
N GLU A 40 7.98 -6.54 -7.20
CA GLU A 40 8.28 -5.42 -8.10
C GLU A 40 7.00 -4.81 -8.68
N ASN A 41 6.06 -5.64 -9.10
CA ASN A 41 4.75 -5.21 -9.58
C ASN A 41 3.96 -4.50 -8.47
N ALA A 42 3.88 -5.07 -7.27
CA ALA A 42 3.18 -4.46 -6.14
C ALA A 42 3.79 -3.12 -5.71
N MET A 43 5.12 -2.98 -5.82
CA MET A 43 5.82 -1.73 -5.58
C MET A 43 5.43 -0.67 -6.61
N GLU A 44 5.50 -0.99 -7.90
CA GLU A 44 5.19 -0.06 -8.98
C GLU A 44 3.70 0.32 -9.00
N GLU A 45 2.81 -0.63 -8.73
CA GLU A 45 1.37 -0.38 -8.58
C GLU A 45 1.08 0.55 -7.39
N SER A 46 1.70 0.31 -6.24
CA SER A 46 1.53 1.16 -5.06
C SER A 46 2.01 2.58 -5.32
N LYS A 47 3.13 2.74 -6.04
CA LYS A 47 3.68 4.04 -6.45
C LYS A 47 2.75 4.76 -7.44
N LYS A 48 2.27 4.07 -8.48
CA LYS A 48 1.31 4.60 -9.46
C LYS A 48 0.00 5.03 -8.78
N ALA A 49 -0.55 4.17 -7.92
CA ALA A 49 -1.79 4.46 -7.19
C ALA A 49 -1.62 5.62 -6.20
N PHE A 50 -0.47 5.73 -5.54
CA PHE A 50 -0.14 6.86 -4.69
C PHE A 50 -0.08 8.16 -5.49
N LYS A 51 0.65 8.18 -6.61
CA LYS A 51 0.76 9.35 -7.49
C LYS A 51 -0.60 9.77 -8.05
N LYS A 52 -1.41 8.81 -8.50
CA LYS A 52 -2.76 9.06 -9.00
C LYS A 52 -3.62 9.74 -7.94
N ARG A 53 -3.61 9.24 -6.70
CA ARG A 53 -4.42 9.81 -5.61
C ARG A 53 -3.93 11.16 -5.14
N LEU A 54 -2.61 11.40 -5.17
CA LEU A 54 -2.04 12.71 -4.84
C LEU A 54 -2.49 13.80 -5.83
N LEU A 55 -2.66 13.43 -7.11
CA LEU A 55 -3.05 14.32 -8.20
C LEU A 55 -4.57 14.36 -8.44
N GLU A 56 -5.34 13.48 -7.83
CA GLU A 56 -6.80 13.47 -7.97
C GLU A 56 -7.38 14.69 -7.25
N PRO A 57 -8.09 15.59 -7.96
CA PRO A 57 -8.80 16.68 -7.31
C PRO A 57 -9.85 16.06 -6.38
N ILE A 58 -9.96 16.63 -5.17
CA ILE A 58 -11.01 16.28 -4.21
C ILE A 58 -12.34 16.66 -4.87
N LYS A 59 -12.98 15.71 -5.56
CA LYS A 59 -14.31 15.89 -6.13
C LYS A 59 -15.30 15.98 -4.98
N MET A 60 -15.61 17.20 -4.54
CA MET A 60 -16.78 17.46 -3.71
C MET A 60 -18.02 17.28 -4.59
N PRO A 61 -19.03 16.50 -4.18
CA PRO A 61 -20.29 16.43 -4.91
C PRO A 61 -20.90 17.84 -4.92
N SER A 62 -21.20 18.36 -6.12
CA SER A 62 -21.63 19.76 -6.32
C SER A 62 -23.08 20.03 -5.96
N ASP A 63 -23.85 19.03 -5.54
CA ASP A 63 -25.32 19.09 -5.57
C ASP A 63 -25.99 19.17 -4.19
N SER A 64 -25.27 19.52 -3.13
CA SER A 64 -25.86 19.77 -1.80
C SER A 64 -25.54 21.17 -1.26
N VAL A 65 -26.04 22.19 -1.96
CA VAL A 65 -26.20 23.54 -1.39
C VAL A 65 -27.37 23.50 -0.40
N SER A 66 -27.14 22.91 0.77
CA SER A 66 -27.95 23.19 1.96
C SER A 66 -27.13 22.90 3.23
N ILE A 67 -26.74 23.99 3.89
CA ILE A 67 -26.13 24.10 5.22
C ILE A 67 -24.59 23.97 5.24
N ASP A 68 -23.91 25.10 5.51
CA ASP A 68 -22.43 25.27 5.61
C ASP A 68 -21.72 24.26 6.55
N TYR A 69 -22.44 23.63 7.48
CA TYR A 69 -21.90 22.59 8.37
C TYR A 69 -21.70 21.24 7.65
N SER A 70 -22.56 20.88 6.70
CA SER A 70 -22.51 19.61 5.99
C SER A 70 -21.33 19.54 5.02
N ALA A 71 -21.08 20.63 4.27
CA ALA A 71 -19.96 20.72 3.34
C ALA A 71 -18.58 20.69 4.03
N ALA A 72 -18.46 21.33 5.20
CA ALA A 72 -17.23 21.32 6.00
C ALA A 72 -16.93 19.92 6.57
N PHE A 73 -17.96 19.23 7.07
CA PHE A 73 -17.85 17.85 7.55
C PHE A 73 -17.51 16.86 6.43
N GLU A 74 -18.15 17.00 5.26
CA GLU A 74 -17.86 16.20 4.08
C GLU A 74 -16.42 16.40 3.61
N LYS A 75 -15.96 17.66 3.50
CA LYS A 75 -14.58 17.98 3.13
C LYS A 75 -13.55 17.41 4.11
N MET A 76 -13.81 17.50 5.42
CA MET A 76 -12.95 16.93 6.45
C MET A 76 -12.90 15.39 6.37
N THR A 77 -14.05 14.76 6.15
CA THR A 77 -14.17 13.30 6.02
C THR A 77 -13.44 12.80 4.78
N VAL A 78 -13.63 13.46 3.64
CA VAL A 78 -12.94 13.11 2.39
C VAL A 78 -11.43 13.28 2.52
N ASN A 79 -10.95 14.34 3.17
CA ASN A 79 -9.53 14.52 3.45
C ASN A 79 -8.97 13.42 4.37
N LYS A 80 -9.72 13.04 5.41
CA LYS A 80 -9.32 11.95 6.32
C LYS A 80 -9.21 10.62 5.59
N ILE A 81 -10.20 10.27 4.77
CA ILE A 81 -10.19 9.04 3.97
C ILE A 81 -9.02 9.05 2.99
N THR A 82 -8.83 10.15 2.27
CA THR A 82 -7.73 10.31 1.31
C THR A 82 -6.37 10.16 1.99
N ASN A 83 -6.17 10.79 3.15
CA ASN A 83 -4.94 10.65 3.92
C ASN A 83 -4.70 9.22 4.44
N MET A 84 -5.75 8.53 4.88
CA MET A 84 -5.63 7.12 5.29
C MET A 84 -5.24 6.22 4.11
N GLU A 85 -5.84 6.42 2.93
CA GLU A 85 -5.48 5.67 1.73
C GLU A 85 -4.05 5.96 1.27
N LEU A 86 -3.61 7.22 1.30
CA LEU A 86 -2.24 7.61 0.96
C LEU A 86 -1.24 6.95 1.90
N ARG A 87 -1.48 7.00 3.22
CA ARG A 87 -0.65 6.31 4.22
C ARG A 87 -0.60 4.80 3.97
N LYS A 88 -1.74 4.17 3.68
CA LYS A 88 -1.81 2.74 3.37
C LYS A 88 -0.98 2.39 2.13
N ARG A 89 -1.07 3.16 1.06
CA ARG A 89 -0.32 2.93 -0.19
C ARG A 89 1.18 3.17 0.00
N ALA A 90 1.57 4.25 0.69
CA ALA A 90 2.96 4.51 1.04
C ALA A 90 3.55 3.37 1.89
N ARG A 91 2.79 2.86 2.86
CA ARG A 91 3.23 1.73 3.69
C ARG A 91 3.41 0.44 2.89
N ARG A 92 2.48 0.12 1.98
CA ARG A 92 2.62 -1.05 1.07
C ARG A 92 3.84 -0.94 0.17
N TRP A 93 4.14 0.25 -0.34
CA TRP A 93 5.35 0.50 -1.11
C TRP A 93 6.62 0.25 -0.28
N LEU A 94 6.68 0.76 0.95
CA LEU A 94 7.83 0.52 1.86
C LEU A 94 8.03 -0.96 2.16
N ILE A 95 6.95 -1.71 2.43
CA ILE A 95 7.02 -3.15 2.70
C ILE A 95 7.60 -3.90 1.49
N ALA A 96 7.13 -3.57 0.28
CA ALA A 96 7.63 -4.19 -0.96
C ALA A 96 9.12 -3.87 -1.20
N ASP A 97 9.54 -2.62 -0.97
CA ASP A 97 10.95 -2.21 -1.07
C ASP A 97 11.85 -2.91 -0.05
N GLU A 98 11.43 -3.01 1.21
CA GLU A 98 12.14 -3.74 2.27
C GLU A 98 12.29 -5.23 1.93
N MET A 99 11.22 -5.85 1.41
CA MET A 99 11.26 -7.24 0.97
C MET A 99 12.24 -7.46 -0.20
N LEU A 100 12.25 -6.57 -1.20
CA LEU A 100 13.19 -6.65 -2.33
C LEU A 100 14.64 -6.49 -1.88
N LYS A 101 14.92 -5.53 -0.99
CA LYS A 101 16.25 -5.35 -0.41
C LYS A 101 16.73 -6.62 0.28
N LYS A 102 15.86 -7.24 1.08
CA LYS A 102 16.18 -8.49 1.80
C LYS A 102 16.45 -9.67 0.87
N MET A 103 15.89 -9.67 -0.34
CA MET A 103 16.15 -10.71 -1.35
C MET A 103 17.45 -10.49 -2.14
N LYS A 104 17.89 -9.23 -2.26
CA LYS A 104 19.13 -8.85 -2.95
C LYS A 104 20.37 -9.01 -2.05
N GLU A 105 20.19 -8.99 -0.73
CA GLU A 105 21.15 -9.49 0.26
C GLU A 105 21.40 -11.02 0.12
#